data_AF-A0A3E0VJ06-F1
#
_entry.id   AF-A0A3E0VJ06-F1
#
_cell.length_a   1.000
_cell.length_b   1.000
_cell.length_c   1.000
_cell.angle_alpha   90.00
_cell.angle_beta   90.00
_cell.angle_gamma   90.00
#
_symmetry.space_group_name_H-M   'P 1'
#
loop_
_entity.id
_entity.type
_entity.pdbx_description
1 polymer ?
#
loop_
_entity_poly.entity_id
_entity_poly.type
_entity_poly.pdbx_seq_one_letter_code
_entity_poly.pdbx_strand_id
1 'polypeptide(L)'
;MAHLVPASISPAAVVPVASTPAAAAPTAITSTAVAPSEIVLAPVTPAAHAAAAAPPPRDVARPRSAPRTPATAPALLGRPGRSKPSKKRRVANIAVMTAAFGLIATMALPAYAFSTSGAFTPVSDSAPFGAGQQSIQSSLDQAALSVTRDDYKAPTQDELKAQQLAAAAAAQAASQAAALKLSSGSAIAAAAYPSTVSPAVQALAQQLMDAVGTGQLVGSRPDHIKEIGYLAAGQVVDGCGVDIRVLQTIKVAIDNFSKVGVSDINRLCTGQIEGAGTASPHYRAGGGHAVDFYILNGHSLTGGDSDSMKLLRLLDPLVPPNTNVGQSGCRSSGSGFVNLSEFSDSCSHLHVDFISARGSTLS
;
A
#
# COMPACT_ATOMS: atom_id res chain seq x y z
N MET A 1 11.94 -16.37 -83.46
CA MET A 1 12.50 -15.64 -82.31
C MET A 1 11.99 -16.31 -81.05
N ALA A 2 12.86 -16.42 -80.04
CA ALA A 2 12.93 -17.47 -79.02
C ALA A 2 11.78 -17.58 -78.02
N HIS A 3 11.56 -18.80 -77.49
CA HIS A 3 11.61 -19.18 -76.06
C HIS A 3 10.84 -20.51 -75.86
N LEU A 4 11.48 -21.68 -75.66
CA LEU A 4 12.12 -22.23 -74.45
C LEU A 4 11.20 -22.26 -73.20
N VAL A 5 10.71 -23.47 -72.93
CA VAL A 5 10.19 -24.04 -71.67
C VAL A 5 11.34 -24.86 -71.04
N PRO A 6 11.33 -25.36 -69.78
CA PRO A 6 10.73 -24.98 -68.47
C PRO A 6 11.81 -24.82 -67.35
N ALA A 7 11.40 -24.52 -66.11
CA ALA A 7 11.99 -25.17 -64.92
C ALA A 7 11.14 -24.99 -63.65
N SER A 8 10.87 -26.13 -63.00
CA SER A 8 10.35 -26.30 -61.64
C SER A 8 11.47 -26.13 -60.62
N ILE A 9 11.22 -25.37 -59.54
CA ILE A 9 11.97 -25.46 -58.27
C ILE A 9 10.98 -25.20 -57.11
N SER A 10 10.87 -26.16 -56.19
CA SER A 10 10.30 -25.99 -54.83
C SER A 10 11.44 -26.13 -53.79
N PRO A 11 11.18 -26.01 -52.48
CA PRO A 11 11.44 -24.82 -51.69
C PRO A 11 12.63 -25.02 -50.72
N ALA A 12 13.29 -23.92 -50.32
CA ALA A 12 14.26 -23.94 -49.23
C ALA A 12 13.67 -23.26 -47.99
N ALA A 13 13.52 -24.04 -46.93
CA ALA A 13 13.17 -23.61 -45.60
C ALA A 13 14.28 -22.71 -45.01
N VAL A 14 13.88 -21.59 -44.41
CA VAL A 14 14.76 -20.69 -43.67
C VAL A 14 14.57 -20.96 -42.19
N VAL A 15 15.62 -21.47 -41.54
CA VAL A 15 15.76 -21.55 -40.08
C VAL A 15 16.66 -20.40 -39.64
N PRO A 16 16.24 -19.51 -38.72
CA PRO A 16 17.17 -18.58 -38.08
C PRO A 16 17.87 -19.25 -36.89
N VAL A 17 19.20 -19.22 -36.93
CA VAL A 17 20.12 -19.62 -35.87
C VAL A 17 20.15 -18.54 -34.78
N ALA A 18 19.82 -18.94 -33.54
CA ALA A 18 20.04 -18.13 -32.36
C ALA A 18 21.54 -18.07 -32.03
N SER A 19 22.10 -16.87 -31.96
CA SER A 19 23.47 -16.63 -31.51
C SER A 19 23.48 -16.39 -30.00
N THR A 20 24.08 -17.31 -29.26
CA THR A 20 24.46 -17.16 -27.85
C THR A 20 25.64 -16.21 -27.71
N PRO A 21 25.62 -15.21 -26.81
CA PRO A 21 26.83 -14.48 -26.44
C PRO A 21 27.70 -15.32 -25.48
N ALA A 22 29.00 -15.33 -25.77
CA ALA A 22 30.04 -16.03 -25.04
C ALA A 22 30.21 -15.49 -23.61
N ALA A 23 30.41 -16.42 -22.67
CA ALA A 23 30.82 -16.15 -21.31
C ALA A 23 32.24 -15.56 -21.28
N ALA A 24 32.36 -14.35 -20.73
CA ALA A 24 33.65 -13.76 -20.40
C ALA A 24 34.19 -14.38 -19.11
N ALA A 25 35.42 -14.88 -19.17
CA ALA A 25 36.16 -15.41 -18.03
C ALA A 25 36.52 -14.30 -17.02
N PRO A 26 36.56 -14.59 -15.70
CA PRO A 26 36.98 -13.63 -14.70
C PRO A 26 38.51 -13.45 -14.71
N THR A 27 38.94 -12.22 -14.93
CA THR A 27 40.33 -11.79 -14.74
C THR A 27 40.69 -11.88 -13.26
N ALA A 28 41.69 -12.70 -12.93
CA ALA A 28 42.28 -12.76 -11.60
C ALA A 28 42.96 -11.43 -11.26
N ILE A 29 42.47 -10.74 -10.23
CA ILE A 29 43.12 -9.58 -9.63
C ILE A 29 43.98 -10.07 -8.48
N THR A 30 45.29 -10.02 -8.68
CA THR A 30 46.32 -10.30 -7.68
C THR A 30 46.23 -9.26 -6.56
N SER A 31 45.81 -9.70 -5.37
CA SER A 31 45.78 -8.88 -4.17
C SER A 31 47.19 -8.75 -3.60
N THR A 32 47.79 -7.57 -3.75
CA THR A 32 49.05 -7.21 -3.10
C THR A 32 48.77 -6.96 -1.62
N ALA A 33 49.21 -7.87 -0.77
CA ALA A 33 49.14 -7.74 0.69
C ALA A 33 50.00 -6.55 1.15
N VAL A 34 49.35 -5.52 1.69
CA VAL A 34 49.99 -4.46 2.46
C VAL A 34 50.08 -4.93 3.91
N ALA A 35 51.30 -4.95 4.45
CA ALA A 35 51.60 -5.33 5.81
C ALA A 35 50.87 -4.43 6.83
N PRO A 36 50.46 -4.96 8.01
CA PRO A 36 49.85 -4.15 9.04
C PRO A 36 50.91 -3.27 9.70
N SER A 37 50.71 -1.95 9.67
CA SER A 37 51.40 -1.02 10.55
C SER A 37 51.03 -1.32 11.99
N GLU A 38 52.04 -1.58 12.83
CA GLU A 38 51.92 -1.62 14.28
C GLU A 38 51.33 -0.30 14.78
N ILE A 39 50.10 -0.36 15.32
CA ILE A 39 49.55 0.70 16.16
C ILE A 39 50.11 0.47 17.56
N VAL A 40 51.15 1.23 17.91
CA VAL A 40 51.64 1.36 19.29
C VAL A 40 50.53 1.99 20.12
N LEU A 41 49.82 1.18 20.92
CA LEU A 41 48.96 1.67 21.98
C LEU A 41 49.81 2.32 23.08
N ALA A 42 49.69 3.63 23.24
CA ALA A 42 50.15 4.30 24.45
C ALA A 42 49.30 3.83 25.65
N PRO A 43 49.90 3.61 26.83
CA PRO A 43 49.15 3.25 28.03
C PRO A 43 48.30 4.45 28.47
N VAL A 44 46.98 4.32 28.35
CA VAL A 44 46.02 5.25 28.96
C VAL A 44 45.96 4.93 30.44
N THR A 45 46.50 5.83 31.26
CA THR A 45 46.35 5.83 32.70
C THR A 45 44.87 5.97 33.08
N PRO A 46 44.31 5.12 33.96
CA PRO A 46 42.95 5.32 34.44
C PRO A 46 42.92 6.52 35.39
N ALA A 47 42.24 7.58 34.96
CA ALA A 47 41.88 8.68 35.83
C ALA A 47 40.92 8.17 36.91
N ALA A 48 41.36 8.25 38.17
CA ALA A 48 40.55 7.97 39.34
C ALA A 48 39.38 8.97 39.40
N HIS A 49 38.19 8.53 39.00
CA HIS A 49 36.95 9.23 39.32
C HIS A 49 36.67 9.06 40.82
N ALA A 50 36.86 10.15 41.55
CA ALA A 50 36.45 10.30 42.93
C ALA A 50 34.97 9.94 43.08
N ALA A 51 34.71 8.96 43.94
CA ALA A 51 33.38 8.59 44.38
C ALA A 51 32.75 9.77 45.14
N ALA A 52 31.84 10.48 44.47
CA ALA A 52 30.94 11.41 45.14
C ALA A 52 29.88 10.58 45.89
N ALA A 53 29.91 10.70 47.23
CA ALA A 53 28.97 10.06 48.14
C ALA A 53 27.53 10.44 47.80
N ALA A 54 26.68 9.42 47.62
CA ALA A 54 25.25 9.58 47.49
C ALA A 54 24.65 10.11 48.82
N PRO A 55 23.77 11.12 48.80
CA PRO A 55 23.03 11.53 49.99
C PRO A 55 21.98 10.48 50.37
N PRO A 56 21.67 10.30 51.68
CA PRO A 56 20.66 9.34 52.12
C PRO A 56 19.25 9.73 51.65
N PRO A 57 18.34 8.76 51.52
CA PRO A 57 16.97 9.01 51.10
C PRO A 57 16.26 9.91 52.10
N ARG A 58 15.67 11.00 51.61
CA ARG A 58 14.74 11.84 52.38
C ARG A 58 13.39 11.14 52.41
N ASP A 59 12.99 10.69 53.59
CA ASP A 59 11.61 10.32 53.92
C ASP A 59 10.69 11.53 53.73
N VAL A 60 10.01 11.61 52.59
CA VAL A 60 8.91 12.55 52.40
C VAL A 60 7.64 11.90 52.94
N ALA A 61 7.26 12.35 54.13
CA ALA A 61 6.03 11.99 54.81
C ALA A 61 4.81 12.17 53.89
N ARG A 62 4.05 11.08 53.75
CA ARG A 62 2.74 11.04 53.10
C ARG A 62 1.74 11.89 53.89
N PRO A 63 1.06 12.88 53.29
CA PRO A 63 0.04 13.64 53.99
C PRO A 63 -1.18 12.75 54.29
N ARG A 64 -1.50 12.65 55.58
CA ARG A 64 -2.75 12.06 56.12
C ARG A 64 -3.95 12.76 55.49
N SER A 65 -4.78 11.99 54.78
CA SER A 65 -6.07 12.43 54.28
C SER A 65 -7.03 12.72 55.44
N ALA A 66 -7.58 13.93 55.49
CA ALA A 66 -8.64 14.32 56.42
C ALA A 66 -9.97 13.61 56.09
N PRO A 67 -10.84 13.36 57.08
CA PRO A 67 -12.14 12.74 56.88
C PRO A 67 -13.09 13.70 56.15
N ARG A 68 -13.65 13.23 55.03
CA ARG A 68 -14.58 13.98 54.19
C ARG A 68 -16.00 13.77 54.72
N THR A 69 -16.66 14.86 55.10
CA THR A 69 -18.07 14.93 55.50
C THR A 69 -19.01 14.55 54.33
N PRO A 70 -20.16 13.90 54.60
CA PRO A 70 -21.13 13.55 53.58
C PRO A 70 -21.97 14.77 53.20
N ALA A 71 -21.90 15.18 51.94
CA ALA A 71 -22.77 16.22 51.39
C ALA A 71 -24.03 15.58 50.78
N THR A 72 -25.17 16.07 51.22
CA THR A 72 -26.54 15.73 50.82
C THR A 72 -26.79 16.05 49.35
N ALA A 73 -27.34 15.10 48.60
CA ALA A 73 -27.70 15.27 47.18
C ALA A 73 -29.05 16.00 47.03
N PRO A 74 -29.20 16.93 46.06
CA PRO A 74 -30.51 17.43 45.66
C PRO A 74 -31.15 16.57 44.56
N ALA A 75 -32.48 16.57 44.57
CA ALA A 75 -33.35 15.71 43.80
C ALA A 75 -33.47 16.06 42.30
N LEU A 76 -33.82 15.00 41.57
CA LEU A 76 -34.11 14.83 40.15
C LEU A 76 -35.01 15.90 39.50
N LEU A 77 -34.62 16.37 38.32
CA LEU A 77 -35.53 16.88 37.28
C LEU A 77 -35.37 16.02 36.02
N GLY A 78 -36.49 15.40 35.61
CA GLY A 78 -36.57 14.36 34.60
C GLY A 78 -36.23 14.82 33.19
N ARG A 79 -35.50 13.97 32.47
CA ARG A 79 -35.09 14.15 31.07
C ARG A 79 -36.06 13.37 30.17
N PRO A 80 -36.60 13.95 29.08
CA PRO A 80 -37.58 13.26 28.23
C PRO A 80 -36.96 12.08 27.48
N GLY A 81 -37.68 10.95 27.49
CA GLY A 81 -37.24 9.67 26.95
C GLY A 81 -37.04 9.68 25.44
N ARG A 82 -35.83 9.32 25.00
CA ARG A 82 -35.49 9.11 23.58
C ARG A 82 -36.10 7.79 23.11
N SER A 83 -37.10 7.85 22.23
CA SER A 83 -37.74 6.67 21.64
C SER A 83 -36.73 5.88 20.80
N LYS A 84 -36.64 4.57 21.06
CA LYS A 84 -35.77 3.66 20.31
C LYS A 84 -36.39 3.40 18.92
N PRO A 85 -35.66 3.58 17.82
CA PRO A 85 -36.19 3.29 16.49
C PRO A 85 -36.44 1.79 16.32
N SER A 86 -37.63 1.44 15.81
CA SER A 86 -38.07 0.05 15.68
C SER A 86 -37.22 -0.71 14.66
N LYS A 87 -36.87 -1.96 15.00
CA LYS A 87 -36.01 -2.85 14.20
C LYS A 87 -36.51 -3.08 12.77
N LYS A 88 -37.82 -2.88 12.52
CA LYS A 88 -38.46 -3.08 11.20
C LYS A 88 -38.03 -2.02 10.16
N ARG A 89 -37.67 -0.79 10.57
CA ARG A 89 -37.22 0.26 9.62
C ARG A 89 -35.77 0.10 9.15
N ARG A 90 -34.93 -0.63 9.90
CA ARG A 90 -33.52 -0.83 9.52
C ARG A 90 -33.33 -1.79 8.37
N VAL A 91 -34.18 -2.83 8.27
CA VAL A 91 -34.07 -3.84 7.20
C VAL A 91 -34.52 -3.27 5.85
N ALA A 92 -35.56 -2.44 5.83
CA ALA A 92 -36.06 -1.82 4.60
C ALA A 92 -35.05 -0.85 3.96
N ASN A 93 -34.34 -0.05 4.75
CA ASN A 93 -33.35 0.90 4.21
C ASN A 93 -32.08 0.20 3.68
N ILE A 94 -31.72 -0.97 4.22
CA ILE A 94 -30.58 -1.75 3.71
C ILE A 94 -30.92 -2.40 2.36
N ALA A 95 -32.13 -2.95 2.21
CA ALA A 95 -32.57 -3.54 0.94
C ALA A 95 -32.62 -2.52 -0.22
N VAL A 96 -33.07 -1.29 0.06
CA VAL A 96 -33.18 -0.22 -0.95
C VAL A 96 -31.81 0.32 -1.39
N MET A 97 -30.85 0.45 -0.47
CA MET A 97 -29.49 0.89 -0.82
C MET A 97 -28.71 -0.16 -1.63
N THR A 98 -28.97 -1.45 -1.39
CA THR A 98 -28.29 -2.54 -2.12
C THR A 98 -28.78 -2.64 -3.57
N ALA A 99 -30.07 -2.38 -3.81
CA ALA A 99 -30.64 -2.37 -5.17
C ALA A 99 -30.15 -1.17 -6.02
N ALA A 100 -29.88 -0.02 -5.40
CA ALA A 100 -29.39 1.17 -6.12
C ALA A 100 -27.93 1.03 -6.58
N PHE A 101 -27.06 0.39 -5.79
CA PHE A 101 -25.67 0.11 -6.21
C PHE A 101 -25.59 -0.97 -7.31
N GLY A 102 -26.50 -1.95 -7.32
CA GLY A 102 -26.56 -2.98 -8.37
C GLY A 102 -26.91 -2.43 -9.76
N LEU A 103 -27.68 -1.34 -9.84
CA LEU A 103 -28.13 -0.75 -11.11
C LEU A 103 -27.08 0.18 -11.75
N ILE A 104 -26.19 0.78 -10.96
CA ILE A 104 -25.08 1.60 -11.49
C ILE A 104 -23.95 0.72 -12.03
N ALA A 105 -23.76 -0.49 -11.49
CA ALA A 105 -22.75 -1.44 -11.96
C ALA A 105 -23.05 -2.05 -13.36
N THR A 106 -24.32 -2.10 -13.79
CA THR A 106 -24.71 -2.69 -15.08
C THR A 106 -24.65 -1.73 -16.28
N MET A 107 -24.44 -0.43 -16.05
CA MET A 107 -24.36 0.57 -17.13
C MET A 107 -22.91 0.98 -17.47
N ALA A 108 -21.90 0.54 -16.71
CA ALA A 108 -20.49 0.89 -16.90
C ALA A 108 -19.61 -0.23 -17.51
N LEU A 109 -20.20 -1.38 -17.84
CA LEU A 109 -19.52 -2.48 -18.53
C LEU A 109 -20.13 -2.64 -19.94
N PRO A 110 -19.67 -1.83 -20.90
CA PRO A 110 -18.85 -2.41 -21.97
C PRO A 110 -17.83 -1.39 -22.53
N ALA A 111 -16.64 -1.31 -21.95
CA ALA A 111 -15.54 -0.57 -22.60
C ALA A 111 -14.16 -1.20 -22.42
N TYR A 112 -13.97 -2.07 -21.42
CA TYR A 112 -12.63 -2.59 -21.08
C TYR A 112 -12.34 -4.02 -21.55
N ALA A 113 -13.25 -4.65 -22.29
CA ALA A 113 -12.98 -5.90 -23.00
C ALA A 113 -12.37 -5.70 -24.41
N PHE A 114 -12.13 -4.44 -24.84
CA PHE A 114 -11.67 -4.11 -26.19
C PHE A 114 -10.18 -3.72 -26.30
N SER A 115 -9.39 -3.83 -25.24
CA SER A 115 -7.96 -3.47 -25.26
C SER A 115 -7.06 -4.66 -24.92
N THR A 116 -7.18 -5.77 -25.66
CA THR A 116 -6.04 -6.68 -25.82
C THR A 116 -5.26 -6.25 -27.05
N SER A 117 -4.01 -5.84 -26.85
CA SER A 117 -3.06 -5.52 -27.91
C SER A 117 -2.80 -6.79 -28.73
N GLY A 118 -3.35 -6.85 -29.94
CA GLY A 118 -3.20 -7.99 -30.87
C GLY A 118 -4.49 -8.46 -31.55
N ALA A 119 -5.67 -7.99 -31.14
CA ALA A 119 -6.95 -8.47 -31.69
C ALA A 119 -7.37 -7.87 -33.05
N PHE A 120 -6.65 -6.86 -33.56
CA PHE A 120 -6.92 -6.28 -34.88
C PHE A 120 -5.61 -6.04 -35.63
N THR A 121 -5.29 -6.93 -36.57
CA THR A 121 -4.44 -6.58 -37.71
C THR A 121 -5.30 -5.73 -38.66
N PRO A 122 -5.00 -4.44 -38.87
CA PRO A 122 -5.73 -3.65 -39.85
C PRO A 122 -5.47 -4.26 -41.24
N VAL A 123 -6.53 -4.75 -41.88
CA VAL A 123 -6.47 -5.19 -43.28
C VAL A 123 -6.21 -3.95 -44.11
N SER A 124 -5.08 -3.92 -44.80
CA SER A 124 -4.64 -2.82 -45.65
C SER A 124 -5.29 -2.92 -47.03
N ASP A 125 -6.62 -2.82 -47.09
CA ASP A 125 -7.37 -2.73 -48.35
C ASP A 125 -8.13 -1.40 -48.39
N SER A 126 -7.40 -0.33 -48.68
CA SER A 126 -7.94 0.96 -49.06
C SER A 126 -8.01 1.07 -50.59
N ALA A 127 -8.89 0.28 -51.21
CA ALA A 127 -9.38 0.60 -52.55
C ALA A 127 -10.41 1.74 -52.44
N PRO A 128 -10.35 2.79 -53.28
CA PRO A 128 -11.30 3.89 -53.22
C PRO A 128 -12.71 3.44 -53.59
N PHE A 129 -13.62 3.50 -52.63
CA PHE A 129 -15.04 3.22 -52.85
C PHE A 129 -15.66 4.31 -53.72
N GLY A 130 -16.14 3.93 -54.91
CA GLY A 130 -16.97 4.79 -55.75
C GLY A 130 -18.32 5.07 -55.08
N ALA A 131 -18.75 6.34 -55.13
CA ALA A 131 -20.02 6.78 -54.55
C ALA A 131 -21.20 5.96 -55.10
N GLY A 132 -21.89 5.22 -54.23
CA GLY A 132 -23.17 4.57 -54.54
C GLY A 132 -23.31 3.09 -54.21
N GLN A 133 -22.28 2.42 -53.68
CA GLN A 133 -22.41 1.01 -53.27
C GLN A 133 -22.28 0.83 -51.75
N GLN A 134 -23.40 0.55 -51.08
CA GLN A 134 -23.44 -0.06 -49.75
C GLN A 134 -23.58 -1.57 -49.93
N SER A 135 -22.49 -2.27 -50.24
CA SER A 135 -22.44 -3.72 -50.09
C SER A 135 -21.59 -4.05 -48.86
N ILE A 136 -22.25 -4.54 -47.81
CA ILE A 136 -21.57 -5.17 -46.68
C ILE A 136 -21.00 -6.48 -47.21
N GLN A 137 -19.69 -6.53 -47.48
CA GLN A 137 -19.00 -7.79 -47.67
C GLN A 137 -18.90 -8.50 -46.31
N SER A 138 -19.92 -9.28 -45.98
CA SER A 138 -19.79 -10.36 -45.00
C SER A 138 -18.84 -11.40 -45.60
N SER A 139 -17.64 -11.54 -45.03
CA SER A 139 -16.73 -12.64 -45.36
C SER A 139 -17.51 -13.95 -45.28
N LEU A 140 -17.45 -14.76 -46.34
CA LEU A 140 -18.21 -16.01 -46.48
C LEU A 140 -17.92 -17.05 -45.37
N ASP A 141 -16.92 -16.83 -44.53
CA ASP A 141 -16.60 -17.66 -43.37
C ASP A 141 -17.46 -17.37 -42.11
N GLN A 142 -18.27 -16.31 -42.10
CA GLN A 142 -19.20 -16.02 -40.99
C GLN A 142 -20.60 -16.62 -41.18
N ALA A 143 -20.90 -17.20 -42.35
CA ALA A 143 -22.22 -17.75 -42.67
C ALA A 143 -22.48 -19.15 -42.08
N ALA A 144 -21.53 -19.74 -41.35
CA ALA A 144 -21.63 -21.11 -40.83
C ALA A 144 -21.47 -21.24 -39.30
N LEU A 145 -21.62 -20.16 -38.54
CA LEU A 145 -21.95 -20.29 -37.11
C LEU A 145 -23.47 -20.26 -36.99
N SER A 146 -24.11 -21.42 -37.13
CA SER A 146 -25.51 -21.58 -36.75
C SER A 146 -25.58 -21.36 -35.24
N VAL A 147 -25.80 -20.13 -34.81
CA VAL A 147 -26.10 -19.80 -33.42
C VAL A 147 -27.54 -20.24 -33.18
N THR A 148 -27.71 -21.51 -32.84
CA THR A 148 -28.99 -22.07 -32.41
C THR A 148 -29.32 -21.49 -31.04
N ARG A 149 -30.53 -20.94 -30.89
CA ARG A 149 -30.99 -20.31 -29.63
C ARG A 149 -30.98 -21.29 -28.45
N ASP A 150 -31.02 -22.59 -28.73
CA ASP A 150 -31.08 -23.67 -27.75
C ASP A 150 -29.71 -24.04 -27.15
N ASP A 151 -28.60 -23.58 -27.74
CA ASP A 151 -27.26 -23.78 -27.20
C ASP A 151 -26.89 -22.76 -26.10
N TYR A 152 -27.80 -21.84 -25.77
CA TYR A 152 -27.62 -20.85 -24.71
C TYR A 152 -27.83 -21.49 -23.33
N LYS A 153 -26.77 -22.09 -22.80
CA LYS A 153 -26.75 -22.53 -21.40
C LYS A 153 -26.52 -21.33 -20.50
N ALA A 154 -27.54 -20.95 -19.73
CA ALA A 154 -27.40 -19.88 -18.74
C ALA A 154 -26.29 -20.25 -17.73
N PRO A 155 -25.36 -19.32 -17.42
CA PRO A 155 -24.32 -19.55 -16.43
C PRO A 155 -24.92 -20.01 -15.11
N THR A 156 -24.34 -21.07 -14.55
CA THR A 156 -24.69 -21.55 -13.22
C THR A 156 -24.31 -20.51 -12.16
N GLN A 157 -24.92 -20.61 -10.98
CA GLN A 157 -24.68 -19.66 -9.91
C GLN A 157 -23.21 -19.67 -9.42
N ASP A 158 -22.56 -20.83 -9.52
CA ASP A 158 -21.14 -20.99 -9.20
C ASP A 158 -20.24 -20.33 -10.26
N GLU A 159 -20.59 -20.44 -11.55
CA GLU A 159 -19.87 -19.75 -12.63
C GLU A 159 -20.00 -18.23 -12.54
N LEU A 160 -21.16 -17.71 -12.15
CA LEU A 160 -21.36 -16.27 -11.91
C LEU A 160 -20.50 -15.77 -10.74
N LYS A 161 -20.44 -16.53 -9.63
CA LYS A 161 -19.55 -16.19 -8.51
C LYS A 161 -18.08 -16.23 -8.91
N ALA A 162 -17.66 -17.25 -9.67
CA ALA A 162 -16.30 -17.36 -10.17
C ALA A 162 -15.94 -16.18 -11.09
N GLN A 163 -16.86 -15.76 -11.97
CA GLN A 163 -16.67 -14.58 -12.81
C GLN A 163 -16.60 -13.28 -11.99
N GLN A 164 -17.42 -13.13 -10.95
CA GLN A 164 -17.37 -11.97 -10.06
C GLN A 164 -16.05 -11.89 -9.28
N LEU A 165 -15.57 -13.03 -8.76
CA LEU A 165 -14.28 -13.12 -8.09
C LEU A 165 -13.12 -12.82 -9.06
N ALA A 166 -13.18 -13.35 -10.29
CA ALA A 166 -12.20 -13.06 -11.32
C ALA A 166 -12.23 -11.58 -11.74
N ALA A 167 -13.40 -10.97 -11.86
CA ALA A 167 -13.56 -9.55 -12.15
C ALA A 167 -13.05 -8.66 -11.01
N ALA A 168 -13.30 -9.05 -9.75
CA ALA A 168 -12.77 -8.35 -8.58
C ALA A 168 -11.24 -8.47 -8.51
N ALA A 169 -10.68 -9.66 -8.76
CA ALA A 169 -9.24 -9.87 -8.83
C ALA A 169 -8.61 -9.08 -9.99
N ALA A 170 -9.27 -9.02 -11.15
CA ALA A 170 -8.83 -8.21 -12.29
C ALA A 170 -8.91 -6.70 -12.00
N ALA A 171 -9.92 -6.24 -11.28
CA ALA A 171 -10.03 -4.85 -10.82
C ALA A 171 -8.96 -4.50 -9.78
N GLN A 172 -8.63 -5.44 -8.88
CA GLN A 172 -7.52 -5.30 -7.94
C GLN A 172 -6.16 -5.28 -8.66
N ALA A 173 -5.95 -6.16 -9.63
CA ALA A 173 -4.73 -6.16 -10.45
C ALA A 173 -4.62 -4.91 -11.31
N ALA A 174 -5.72 -4.41 -11.88
CA ALA A 174 -5.75 -3.20 -12.67
C ALA A 174 -5.53 -1.94 -11.81
N SER A 175 -6.05 -1.89 -10.57
CA SER A 175 -5.78 -0.80 -9.63
C SER A 175 -4.33 -0.81 -9.13
N GLN A 176 -3.75 -1.99 -8.88
CA GLN A 176 -2.31 -2.13 -8.60
C GLN A 176 -1.48 -1.68 -9.80
N ALA A 177 -1.79 -2.15 -11.01
CA ALA A 177 -1.10 -1.75 -12.23
C ALA A 177 -1.27 -0.26 -12.56
N ALA A 178 -2.41 0.34 -12.23
CA ALA A 178 -2.65 1.78 -12.38
C ALA A 178 -1.88 2.60 -11.34
N ALA A 179 -1.78 2.12 -10.10
CA ALA A 179 -0.92 2.73 -9.08
C ALA A 179 0.57 2.66 -9.48
N LEU A 180 1.01 1.51 -10.03
CA LEU A 180 2.34 1.34 -10.59
C LEU A 180 2.57 2.16 -11.87
N LYS A 181 1.59 2.33 -12.76
CA LYS A 181 1.73 3.16 -13.98
C LYS A 181 1.66 4.66 -13.72
N LEU A 182 0.92 5.11 -12.69
CA LEU A 182 0.93 6.52 -12.28
C LEU A 182 2.30 6.95 -11.71
N SER A 183 3.13 6.01 -11.23
CA SER A 183 4.51 6.27 -10.81
C SER A 183 5.41 6.81 -11.92
N SER A 184 5.04 6.59 -13.20
CA SER A 184 5.88 6.88 -14.36
C SER A 184 5.50 8.16 -15.12
N GLY A 185 4.32 8.74 -14.89
CA GLY A 185 3.79 9.84 -15.73
C GLY A 185 3.35 11.11 -14.99
N SER A 186 3.19 11.06 -13.67
CA SER A 186 2.93 12.24 -12.84
C SER A 186 3.36 11.93 -11.43
N ALA A 187 4.66 12.08 -11.17
CA ALA A 187 5.18 12.21 -9.82
C ALA A 187 4.60 13.50 -9.22
N ILE A 188 3.36 13.44 -8.74
CA ILE A 188 2.98 14.26 -7.61
C ILE A 188 4.02 13.92 -6.56
N ALA A 189 4.78 14.92 -6.15
CA ALA A 189 5.74 14.81 -5.08
C ALA A 189 5.10 13.99 -3.95
N ALA A 190 5.90 13.15 -3.30
CA ALA A 190 5.59 12.52 -2.02
C ALA A 190 5.44 13.60 -0.92
N ALA A 191 4.67 14.64 -1.20
CA ALA A 191 4.24 15.64 -0.27
C ALA A 191 2.97 15.08 0.34
N ALA A 192 2.99 14.89 1.65
CA ALA A 192 1.81 14.69 2.46
C ALA A 192 0.80 15.86 2.40
N TYR A 193 0.93 16.80 1.45
CA TYR A 193 0.19 18.05 1.33
C TYR A 193 -0.19 18.36 -0.12
N PRO A 194 -0.97 17.50 -0.79
CA PRO A 194 -1.41 17.83 -2.14
C PRO A 194 -2.61 18.77 -2.08
N SER A 195 -2.71 19.72 -3.02
CA SER A 195 -3.89 20.58 -3.17
C SER A 195 -5.12 19.84 -3.72
N THR A 196 -4.92 18.61 -4.20
CA THR A 196 -5.96 17.68 -4.65
C THR A 196 -5.57 16.24 -4.28
N VAL A 197 -6.55 15.37 -3.99
CA VAL A 197 -6.26 13.94 -3.81
C VAL A 197 -6.21 13.27 -5.18
N SER A 198 -5.10 12.61 -5.52
CA SER A 198 -4.99 11.91 -6.80
C SER A 198 -5.89 10.67 -6.83
N PRO A 199 -6.40 10.25 -8.00
CA PRO A 199 -7.25 9.06 -8.11
C PRO A 199 -6.60 7.78 -7.56
N ALA A 200 -5.28 7.61 -7.73
CA ALA A 200 -4.57 6.46 -7.18
C ALA A 200 -4.47 6.49 -5.66
N VAL A 201 -4.20 7.66 -5.05
CA VAL A 201 -4.20 7.82 -3.59
C VAL A 201 -5.59 7.54 -3.04
N GLN A 202 -6.62 8.11 -3.67
CA GLN A 202 -8.00 7.90 -3.27
C GLN A 202 -8.41 6.43 -3.33
N ALA A 203 -8.09 5.72 -4.43
CA ALA A 203 -8.39 4.30 -4.58
C ALA A 203 -7.66 3.43 -3.56
N LEU A 204 -6.38 3.69 -3.30
CA LEU A 204 -5.63 2.98 -2.27
C LEU A 204 -6.21 3.23 -0.88
N ALA A 205 -6.54 4.48 -0.55
CA ALA A 205 -7.17 4.83 0.72
C ALA A 205 -8.54 4.16 0.87
N GLN A 206 -9.34 4.03 -0.19
CA GLN A 206 -10.61 3.29 -0.17
C GLN A 206 -10.39 1.81 0.18
N GLN A 207 -9.39 1.14 -0.40
CA GLN A 207 -9.05 -0.24 -0.04
C GLN A 207 -8.66 -0.39 1.43
N LEU A 208 -7.91 0.58 1.97
CA LEU A 208 -7.58 0.60 3.39
C LEU A 208 -8.82 0.82 4.26
N MET A 209 -9.76 1.68 3.84
CA MET A 209 -11.02 1.89 4.55
C MET A 209 -11.96 0.68 4.48
N ASP A 210 -11.89 -0.13 3.42
CA ASP A 210 -12.58 -1.43 3.38
C ASP A 210 -12.02 -2.37 4.44
N ALA A 211 -10.68 -2.43 4.59
CA ALA A 211 -10.03 -3.19 5.66
C ALA A 211 -10.38 -2.67 7.06
N VAL A 212 -10.66 -1.37 7.22
CA VAL A 212 -11.23 -0.81 8.46
C VAL A 212 -12.66 -1.31 8.67
N GLY A 213 -13.47 -1.33 7.62
CA GLY A 213 -14.85 -1.81 7.64
C GLY A 213 -14.98 -3.29 8.03
N THR A 214 -14.03 -4.13 7.63
CA THR A 214 -13.94 -5.54 8.05
C THR A 214 -13.31 -5.73 9.43
N GLY A 215 -12.72 -4.66 9.99
CA GLY A 215 -11.96 -4.69 11.23
C GLY A 215 -10.59 -5.33 11.09
N GLN A 216 -10.08 -5.58 9.88
CA GLN A 216 -8.71 -6.03 9.69
C GLN A 216 -7.70 -4.93 10.04
N LEU A 217 -7.97 -3.69 9.65
CA LEU A 217 -7.20 -2.50 10.03
C LEU A 217 -7.92 -1.76 11.17
N VAL A 218 -7.20 -1.41 12.22
CA VAL A 218 -7.73 -0.64 13.35
C VAL A 218 -6.79 0.50 13.75
N GLY A 219 -7.37 1.59 14.23
CA GLY A 219 -6.65 2.73 14.79
C GLY A 219 -6.56 2.68 16.31
N SER A 220 -5.57 3.38 16.86
CA SER A 220 -5.51 3.70 18.29
C SER A 220 -6.30 4.98 18.63
N ARG A 221 -6.16 5.48 19.88
CA ARG A 221 -6.66 6.81 20.24
C ARG A 221 -5.48 7.72 20.58
N PRO A 222 -5.45 8.95 20.03
CA PRO A 222 -6.34 9.55 19.03
C PRO A 222 -6.38 8.81 17.70
N ASP A 223 -7.50 8.95 16.99
CA ASP A 223 -7.75 8.16 15.79
C ASP A 223 -7.08 8.79 14.57
N HIS A 224 -6.05 8.11 14.05
CA HIS A 224 -5.33 8.46 12.82
C HIS A 224 -5.92 7.82 11.56
N ILE A 225 -6.84 6.84 11.69
CA ILE A 225 -7.50 6.21 10.53
C ILE A 225 -8.40 7.22 9.81
N LYS A 226 -8.92 8.23 10.51
CA LYS A 226 -9.68 9.33 9.91
C LYS A 226 -8.91 10.04 8.78
N GLU A 227 -7.58 10.09 8.85
CA GLU A 227 -6.73 10.73 7.82
C GLU A 227 -6.82 9.96 6.50
N ILE A 228 -6.74 8.63 6.57
CA ILE A 228 -7.00 7.74 5.43
C ILE A 228 -8.44 7.93 4.94
N GLY A 229 -9.39 8.10 5.84
CA GLY A 229 -10.79 8.39 5.53
C GLY A 229 -10.98 9.66 4.69
N TYR A 230 -10.26 10.76 5.00
CA TYR A 230 -10.29 11.97 4.19
C TYR A 230 -9.79 11.72 2.77
N LEU A 231 -8.67 11.01 2.63
CA LEU A 231 -8.11 10.67 1.32
C LEU A 231 -9.05 9.75 0.52
N ALA A 232 -9.69 8.77 1.17
CA ALA A 232 -10.67 7.88 0.53
C ALA A 232 -11.89 8.64 0.01
N ALA A 233 -12.30 9.69 0.72
CA ALA A 233 -13.37 10.60 0.30
C ALA A 233 -12.91 11.64 -0.74
N GLY A 234 -11.63 11.65 -1.13
CA GLY A 234 -11.05 12.64 -2.04
C GLY A 234 -10.94 14.04 -1.43
N GLN A 235 -10.95 14.14 -0.09
CA GLN A 235 -10.92 15.40 0.65
C GLN A 235 -9.49 15.79 1.00
N VAL A 236 -9.14 17.04 0.69
CA VAL A 236 -7.92 17.67 1.18
C VAL A 236 -8.27 18.43 2.45
N VAL A 237 -7.72 17.96 3.58
CA VAL A 237 -7.86 18.60 4.88
C VAL A 237 -6.50 19.16 5.26
N ASP A 238 -6.46 20.45 5.58
CA ASP A 238 -5.22 21.12 5.95
C ASP A 238 -4.59 20.45 7.18
N GLY A 239 -3.28 20.24 7.15
CA GLY A 239 -2.56 19.51 8.19
C GLY A 239 -2.79 17.99 8.21
N CYS A 240 -3.58 17.40 7.31
CA CYS A 240 -4.03 16.01 7.43
C CYS A 240 -3.73 15.08 6.24
N GLY A 241 -2.87 15.49 5.31
CA GLY A 241 -2.50 14.57 4.24
C GLY A 241 -1.49 13.52 4.70
N VAL A 242 -1.35 12.47 3.89
CA VAL A 242 -0.54 11.29 4.20
C VAL A 242 0.26 10.93 2.96
N ASP A 243 1.53 10.63 3.12
CA ASP A 243 2.40 10.16 2.04
C ASP A 243 1.84 8.85 1.46
N ILE A 244 1.79 8.73 0.13
CA ILE A 244 1.31 7.51 -0.53
C ILE A 244 2.12 6.28 -0.12
N ARG A 245 3.42 6.43 0.15
CA ARG A 245 4.31 5.35 0.59
C ARG A 245 3.92 4.83 1.97
N VAL A 246 3.41 5.71 2.84
CA VAL A 246 2.81 5.32 4.13
C VAL A 246 1.56 4.47 3.90
N LEU A 247 0.65 4.90 3.01
CA LEU A 247 -0.54 4.12 2.66
C LEU A 247 -0.17 2.75 2.04
N GLN A 248 0.83 2.71 1.17
CA GLN A 248 1.33 1.47 0.56
C GLN A 248 1.96 0.55 1.61
N THR A 249 2.66 1.10 2.60
CA THR A 249 3.22 0.33 3.73
C THR A 249 2.11 -0.31 4.56
N ILE A 250 1.05 0.44 4.87
CA ILE A 250 -0.14 -0.10 5.54
C ILE A 250 -0.79 -1.19 4.68
N LYS A 251 -0.84 -1.00 3.35
CA LYS A 251 -1.36 -2.01 2.42
C LYS A 251 -0.57 -3.32 2.47
N VAL A 252 0.76 -3.25 2.45
CA VAL A 252 1.64 -4.42 2.61
C VAL A 252 1.35 -5.13 3.94
N ALA A 253 1.14 -4.38 5.03
CA ALA A 253 0.78 -4.97 6.31
C ALA A 253 -0.59 -5.69 6.26
N ILE A 254 -1.65 -5.08 5.72
CA ILE A 254 -2.97 -5.74 5.68
C ILE A 254 -2.98 -6.97 4.75
N ASP A 255 -2.14 -7.00 3.72
CA ASP A 255 -2.06 -8.16 2.81
C ASP A 255 -1.34 -9.37 3.44
N ASN A 256 -0.53 -9.14 4.47
CA ASN A 256 0.37 -10.17 5.03
C ASN A 256 0.08 -10.55 6.49
N PHE A 257 -0.89 -9.86 7.11
CA PHE A 257 -1.24 -10.02 8.52
C PHE A 257 -2.77 -10.03 8.69
N SER A 258 -3.26 -10.90 9.58
CA SER A 258 -4.71 -11.08 9.79
C SER A 258 -5.39 -9.91 10.50
N LYS A 259 -4.58 -9.10 11.21
CA LYS A 259 -5.00 -7.91 11.94
C LYS A 259 -3.84 -6.93 11.97
N VAL A 260 -4.12 -5.66 11.71
CA VAL A 260 -3.13 -4.57 11.71
C VAL A 260 -3.66 -3.43 12.57
N GLY A 261 -2.87 -2.96 13.52
CA GLY A 261 -3.15 -1.81 14.35
C GLY A 261 -2.15 -0.69 14.07
N VAL A 262 -2.66 0.49 13.71
CA VAL A 262 -1.87 1.71 13.50
C VAL A 262 -2.12 2.68 14.65
N SER A 263 -1.05 3.13 15.32
CA SER A 263 -1.16 4.08 16.41
C SER A 263 -1.05 5.51 15.93
N ASP A 264 -0.16 5.80 14.96
CA ASP A 264 0.13 7.15 14.50
C ASP A 264 0.39 7.19 12.99
N ILE A 265 -0.06 8.27 12.34
CA ILE A 265 0.24 8.58 10.93
C ILE A 265 0.63 10.06 10.80
N ASN A 266 -0.33 10.98 10.85
CA ASN A 266 -0.10 12.42 10.82
C ASN A 266 -0.49 13.06 12.16
N ARG A 267 0.48 13.22 13.06
CA ARG A 267 0.29 13.88 14.35
C ARG A 267 -0.04 15.37 14.23
N LEU A 268 0.28 16.03 13.11
CA LEU A 268 -0.18 17.40 12.86
C LEU A 268 -1.71 17.43 12.72
N CYS A 269 -2.31 16.44 12.05
CA CYS A 269 -3.76 16.34 11.87
C CYS A 269 -4.55 16.20 13.18
N THR A 270 -3.96 15.49 14.15
CA THR A 270 -4.58 15.27 15.47
C THR A 270 -4.18 16.32 16.49
N GLY A 271 -3.18 17.16 16.19
CA GLY A 271 -2.60 18.12 17.12
C GLY A 271 -1.76 17.46 18.22
N GLN A 272 -1.37 16.20 18.05
CA GLN A 272 -0.55 15.49 19.04
C GLN A 272 0.91 15.88 18.93
N ILE A 273 1.55 16.07 20.09
CA ILE A 273 2.98 16.31 20.21
C ILE A 273 3.54 15.22 21.12
N GLU A 274 4.23 14.26 20.52
CA GLU A 274 4.78 13.08 21.19
C GLU A 274 6.19 12.78 20.69
N GLY A 275 6.99 12.09 21.50
CA GLY A 275 8.36 11.73 21.15
C GLY A 275 9.21 12.94 20.76
N ALA A 276 9.79 12.92 19.56
CA ALA A 276 10.58 14.00 18.98
C ALA A 276 9.81 15.33 18.73
N GLY A 277 8.54 15.42 19.16
CA GLY A 277 7.72 16.61 19.08
C GLY A 277 7.49 17.06 17.64
N THR A 278 7.57 18.37 17.39
CA THR A 278 7.37 18.94 16.05
C THR A 278 8.47 18.59 15.05
N ALA A 279 9.57 17.99 15.49
CA ALA A 279 10.62 17.46 14.62
C ALA A 279 10.34 16.02 14.15
N SER A 280 9.31 15.35 14.69
CA SER A 280 8.93 14.01 14.27
C SER A 280 8.48 13.99 12.81
N PRO A 281 8.81 12.96 12.00
CA PRO A 281 8.24 12.76 10.66
C PRO A 281 6.70 12.67 10.65
N HIS A 282 6.07 12.30 11.77
CA HIS A 282 4.62 12.37 11.92
C HIS A 282 4.07 13.80 11.93
N TYR A 283 4.89 14.83 12.15
CA TYR A 283 4.47 16.22 12.35
C TYR A 283 5.19 17.23 11.45
N ARG A 284 6.50 17.07 11.25
CA ARG A 284 7.35 18.03 10.53
C ARG A 284 7.09 17.99 9.03
N ALA A 285 7.39 19.09 8.34
CA ALA A 285 7.10 19.25 6.92
C ALA A 285 5.62 18.92 6.59
N GLY A 286 4.77 19.37 7.51
CA GLY A 286 3.35 19.07 7.57
C GLY A 286 3.02 17.71 8.23
N GLY A 287 3.90 16.72 8.24
CA GLY A 287 3.60 15.42 8.87
C GLY A 287 3.00 14.42 7.87
N GLY A 288 2.55 13.27 8.36
CA GLY A 288 2.05 12.20 7.49
C GLY A 288 3.14 11.47 6.68
N HIS A 289 4.42 11.64 7.06
CA HIS A 289 5.57 10.98 6.43
C HIS A 289 5.95 9.65 7.10
N ALA A 290 5.22 9.25 8.13
CA ALA A 290 5.51 8.08 8.95
C ALA A 290 4.25 7.31 9.33
N VAL A 291 4.45 6.07 9.75
CA VAL A 291 3.45 5.22 10.37
C VAL A 291 4.05 4.45 11.54
N ASP A 292 3.32 4.45 12.66
CA ASP A 292 3.61 3.61 13.81
C ASP A 292 2.60 2.46 13.85
N PHE A 293 3.08 1.22 13.70
CA PHE A 293 2.27 0.03 13.93
C PHE A 293 2.41 -0.41 15.38
N TYR A 294 1.30 -0.67 16.06
CA TYR A 294 1.32 -1.16 17.45
C TYR A 294 0.80 -2.59 17.57
N ILE A 295 0.10 -3.11 16.55
CA ILE A 295 -0.39 -4.49 16.49
C ILE A 295 -0.18 -5.10 15.10
N LEU A 296 0.28 -6.36 15.04
CA LEU A 296 0.18 -7.22 13.85
C LEU A 296 -0.26 -8.62 14.28
N ASN A 297 -1.09 -9.31 13.48
CA ASN A 297 -1.74 -10.59 13.82
C ASN A 297 -2.51 -10.60 15.15
N GLY A 298 -2.81 -9.44 15.73
CA GLY A 298 -3.42 -9.31 17.05
C GLY A 298 -2.41 -9.25 18.21
N HIS A 299 -1.10 -9.34 17.93
CA HIS A 299 -0.02 -9.22 18.91
C HIS A 299 0.52 -7.80 18.98
N SER A 300 0.84 -7.33 20.18
CA SER A 300 1.53 -6.05 20.37
C SER A 300 2.95 -6.11 19.82
N LEU A 301 3.39 -5.01 19.22
CA LEU A 301 4.73 -4.91 18.64
C LEU A 301 5.76 -4.31 19.60
N THR A 302 7.01 -4.64 19.33
CA THR A 302 8.20 -4.08 19.98
C THR A 302 9.19 -3.50 18.98
N GLY A 303 8.97 -3.74 17.68
CA GLY A 303 9.89 -3.39 16.60
C GLY A 303 11.04 -4.38 16.40
N GLY A 304 11.21 -5.35 17.31
CA GLY A 304 12.15 -6.48 17.19
C GLY A 304 11.53 -7.87 17.33
N ASP A 305 10.22 -7.95 17.59
CA ASP A 305 9.46 -9.20 17.62
C ASP A 305 9.32 -9.83 16.21
N SER A 306 8.83 -11.07 16.16
CA SER A 306 8.74 -11.83 14.92
C SER A 306 7.82 -11.19 13.87
N ASP A 307 6.73 -10.57 14.27
CA ASP A 307 5.78 -9.94 13.35
C ASP A 307 6.38 -8.64 12.80
N SER A 308 7.02 -7.84 13.64
CA SER A 308 7.80 -6.66 13.22
C SER A 308 8.89 -7.02 12.21
N MET A 309 9.71 -8.03 12.52
CA MET A 309 10.80 -8.46 11.63
C MET A 309 10.28 -9.06 10.32
N LYS A 310 9.11 -9.72 10.33
CA LYS A 310 8.46 -10.20 9.10
C LYS A 310 8.05 -9.02 8.22
N LEU A 311 7.40 -7.99 8.78
CA LEU A 311 6.97 -6.83 8.01
C LEU A 311 8.18 -6.09 7.41
N LEU A 312 9.25 -5.90 8.18
CA LEU A 312 10.46 -5.23 7.69
C LEU A 312 11.13 -5.97 6.53
N ARG A 313 11.21 -7.32 6.58
CA ARG A 313 11.75 -8.12 5.46
C ARG A 313 10.86 -8.07 4.22
N LEU A 314 9.55 -7.93 4.38
CA LEU A 314 8.63 -7.72 3.26
C LEU A 314 8.81 -6.33 2.65
N LEU A 315 9.06 -5.31 3.48
CA LEU A 315 9.21 -3.93 3.04
C LEU A 315 10.57 -3.63 2.42
N ASP A 316 11.67 -4.19 2.96
CA ASP A 316 13.04 -3.87 2.53
C ASP A 316 13.24 -3.92 1.01
N PRO A 317 12.81 -4.95 0.25
CA PRO A 317 12.98 -4.93 -1.20
C PRO A 317 12.01 -3.99 -1.94
N LEU A 318 10.93 -3.54 -1.29
CA LEU A 318 9.88 -2.73 -1.91
C LEU A 318 10.07 -1.23 -1.68
N VAL A 319 10.64 -0.84 -0.55
CA VAL A 319 10.76 0.57 -0.20
C VAL A 319 11.95 1.23 -0.90
N PRO A 320 11.86 2.53 -1.19
CA PRO A 320 13.01 3.27 -1.71
C PRO A 320 14.18 3.29 -0.71
N PRO A 321 15.43 3.42 -1.20
CA PRO A 321 16.58 3.57 -0.33
C PRO A 321 16.46 4.76 0.63
N ASN A 322 16.98 4.59 1.84
CA ASN A 322 16.91 5.56 2.96
C ASN A 322 15.51 5.74 3.55
N THR A 323 14.64 4.73 3.44
CA THR A 323 13.45 4.63 4.30
C THR A 323 13.91 4.36 5.72
N ASN A 324 13.49 5.17 6.68
CA ASN A 324 13.92 5.03 8.06
C ASN A 324 13.01 4.03 8.81
N VAL A 325 13.59 3.27 9.72
CA VAL A 325 12.84 2.37 10.61
C VAL A 325 13.37 2.48 12.04
N GLY A 326 12.45 2.63 12.99
CA GLY A 326 12.79 2.76 14.41
C GLY A 326 13.12 1.42 15.07
N GLN A 327 13.26 1.44 16.39
CA GLN A 327 13.38 0.25 17.25
C GLN A 327 14.57 -0.67 16.97
N SER A 328 15.64 -0.15 16.39
CA SER A 328 16.89 -0.91 16.21
C SER A 328 17.46 -1.46 17.52
N GLY A 329 17.33 -0.72 18.63
CA GLY A 329 17.75 -1.14 19.97
C GLY A 329 16.94 -2.31 20.56
N CYS A 330 15.84 -2.70 19.91
CA CYS A 330 14.98 -3.81 20.30
C CYS A 330 15.30 -5.10 19.51
N ARG A 331 16.22 -5.02 18.54
CA ARG A 331 16.60 -6.12 17.65
C ARG A 331 17.92 -6.74 18.10
N SER A 332 18.11 -8.03 17.82
CA SER A 332 19.46 -8.60 17.82
C SER A 332 20.31 -7.90 16.77
N SER A 333 21.55 -7.53 17.11
CA SER A 333 22.45 -6.71 16.29
C SER A 333 22.50 -7.11 14.82
N GLY A 334 22.35 -6.13 13.92
CA GLY A 334 22.61 -6.23 12.47
C GLY A 334 21.49 -6.90 11.69
N SER A 335 20.43 -6.16 11.34
CA SER A 335 19.29 -6.71 10.59
C SER A 335 19.61 -6.98 9.12
N GLY A 336 20.67 -6.39 8.57
CA GLY A 336 21.15 -6.63 7.20
C GLY A 336 20.24 -6.07 6.10
N PHE A 337 19.39 -5.09 6.43
CA PHE A 337 18.51 -4.45 5.46
C PHE A 337 19.30 -3.58 4.46
N VAL A 338 18.82 -3.55 3.22
CA VAL A 338 19.48 -2.83 2.12
C VAL A 338 18.92 -1.43 1.94
N ASN A 339 17.60 -1.28 1.98
CA ASN A 339 16.93 0.00 1.73
C ASN A 339 16.47 0.68 3.03
N LEU A 340 16.40 -0.08 4.13
CA LEU A 340 16.00 0.44 5.44
C LEU A 340 17.19 0.99 6.23
N SER A 341 17.06 2.23 6.70
CA SER A 341 17.97 2.91 7.61
C SER A 341 17.47 2.81 9.04
N GLU A 342 18.15 2.03 9.87
CA GLU A 342 17.71 1.74 11.23
C GLU A 342 18.12 2.85 12.22
N PHE A 343 17.22 3.23 13.13
CA PHE A 343 17.52 4.14 14.24
C PHE A 343 16.92 3.66 15.57
N SER A 344 17.41 4.18 16.69
CA SER A 344 16.95 3.77 18.03
C SER A 344 15.67 4.52 18.41
N ASP A 345 14.69 3.77 18.92
CA ASP A 345 13.42 4.29 19.41
C ASP A 345 12.82 3.30 20.44
N SER A 346 11.76 3.69 21.14
CA SER A 346 11.07 2.90 22.16
C SER A 346 10.46 1.60 21.63
N CYS A 347 10.64 0.51 22.38
CA CYS A 347 10.24 -0.85 22.00
C CYS A 347 8.74 -1.14 22.22
N SER A 348 7.85 -0.22 21.84
CA SER A 348 6.40 -0.32 22.05
C SER A 348 5.58 -0.37 20.76
N HIS A 349 6.23 -0.17 19.62
CA HIS A 349 5.62 -0.10 18.29
C HIS A 349 6.69 -0.42 17.24
N LEU A 350 6.30 -0.42 15.97
CA LEU A 350 7.21 -0.42 14.84
C LEU A 350 7.01 0.86 14.02
N HIS A 351 8.03 1.70 14.00
CA HIS A 351 8.07 2.95 13.24
C HIS A 351 8.65 2.73 11.84
N VAL A 352 8.00 3.28 10.83
CA VAL A 352 8.50 3.37 9.45
C VAL A 352 8.23 4.77 8.91
N ASP A 353 9.27 5.45 8.40
CA ASP A 353 9.12 6.77 7.80
C ASP A 353 9.89 6.97 6.50
N PHE A 354 9.38 7.88 5.68
CA PHE A 354 9.85 8.12 4.33
C PHE A 354 10.42 9.52 4.12
N ILE A 355 10.66 10.26 5.21
CA ILE A 355 11.04 11.67 5.13
C ILE A 355 12.42 11.89 4.52
N SER A 356 13.28 10.88 4.60
CA SER A 356 14.63 10.85 4.03
C SER A 356 14.73 9.95 2.80
N ALA A 357 13.65 9.26 2.43
CA ALA A 357 13.66 8.20 1.44
C ALA A 357 13.68 8.74 0.01
N ARG A 358 14.45 8.09 -0.87
CA ARG A 358 14.67 8.50 -2.26
C ARG A 358 13.82 7.68 -3.23
N GLY A 359 12.58 8.10 -3.43
CA GLY A 359 11.64 7.49 -4.38
C GLY A 359 10.20 7.89 -4.06
N SER A 360 9.33 7.89 -5.04
CA SER A 360 7.95 8.40 -4.91
C SER A 360 6.93 7.34 -4.48
N THR A 361 7.25 6.05 -4.63
CA THR A 361 6.37 4.91 -4.29
C THR A 361 7.20 3.74 -3.77
N LEU A 362 6.53 2.72 -3.22
CA LEU A 362 7.07 1.37 -3.15
C LEU A 362 7.13 0.75 -4.56
N SER A 363 8.09 -0.14 -4.82
CA SER A 363 8.38 -0.82 -6.09
C SER A 363 8.17 -2.32 -6.01
#